data_AF-A0A3C1M196-F1
#
_entry.id   AF-A0A3C1M196-F1
#
_cell.length_a   1.000
_cell.length_b   1.000
_cell.length_c   1.000
_cell.angle_alpha   90.00
_cell.angle_beta   90.00
_cell.angle_gamma   90.00
#
_symmetry.space_group_name_H-M   'P 1'
#
loop_
_entity.id
_entity.type
_entity.pdbx_description
1 polymer ?
#
loop_
_entity_poly.entity_id
_entity_poly.type
_entity_poly.pdbx_seq_one_letter_code
_entity_poly.pdbx_strand_id
1 'polypeptide(L)' 'MDIDFRPLIVLGPVVLVVGWAAFNIISAALKGEASLFGTRGNNPLDLSGKK' A
#
# COMPACT_ATOMS: atom_id res chain seq x y z
N MET A 1 -17.31 -31.45 -18.94
CA MET A 1 -17.42 -30.01 -18.69
C MET A 1 -16.07 -29.42 -19.05
N ASP A 2 -16.01 -28.61 -20.11
CA ASP A 2 -14.79 -27.91 -20.48
C ASP A 2 -14.59 -26.71 -19.55
N ILE A 3 -13.38 -26.57 -19.01
CA ILE A 3 -13.04 -25.45 -18.13
C ILE A 3 -12.73 -24.24 -19.00
N ASP A 4 -13.51 -23.18 -18.85
CA ASP A 4 -13.24 -21.90 -19.49
C ASP A 4 -12.18 -21.12 -18.70
N PHE A 5 -10.97 -21.04 -19.26
CA PHE A 5 -9.83 -20.34 -18.66
C PHE A 5 -9.78 -18.84 -19.00
N ARG A 6 -10.65 -18.33 -19.88
CA ARG A 6 -10.65 -16.91 -20.27
C ARG A 6 -10.76 -15.96 -19.06
N PRO A 7 -11.60 -16.24 -18.03
CA PRO A 7 -11.65 -15.39 -16.84
C PRO A 7 -10.32 -15.34 -16.09
N LEU A 8 -9.61 -16.46 -15.99
CA LEU A 8 -8.30 -16.52 -15.32
C LEU A 8 -7.24 -15.73 -16.10
N ILE A 9 -7.26 -15.84 -17.43
CA ILE A 9 -6.34 -15.10 -18.30
C ILE A 9 -6.56 -13.59 -18.20
N VAL A 10 -7.83 -13.15 -18.13
CA VAL A 10 -8.18 -11.73 -18.05
C VAL A 10 -7.96 -11.17 -16.64
N LEU A 11 -8.39 -11.88 -15.60
CA LEU A 11 -8.37 -11.38 -14.22
C LEU A 11 -7.08 -11.72 -13.46
N GLY A 12 -6.35 -12.76 -13.86
CA GLY A 12 -5.08 -13.16 -13.23
C GLY A 12 -4.07 -12.01 -13.13
N PRO A 13 -3.80 -11.25 -14.22
CA PRO A 13 -2.91 -10.10 -14.17
C PRO A 13 -3.41 -9.01 -13.21
N VAL A 14 -4.72 -8.76 -13.14
CA VAL A 14 -5.32 -7.77 -12.24
C VAL A 14 -5.07 -8.16 -10.78
N VAL A 15 -5.32 -9.43 -10.44
CA VAL A 15 -5.06 -9.95 -9.09
C VAL A 15 -3.58 -9.83 -8.71
N LEU A 16 -2.67 -10.15 -9.64
CA LEU A 16 -1.22 -10.01 -9.41
C LEU A 16 -0.82 -8.57 -9.12
N VAL A 17 -1.31 -7.61 -9.91
CA VAL A 17 -1.00 -6.18 -9.73
C VAL A 17 -1.55 -5.65 -8.39
N VAL A 18 -2.80 -5.99 -8.06
CA VAL A 18 -3.42 -5.59 -6.80
C VAL A 18 -2.68 -6.19 -5.61
N GLY A 19 -2.33 -7.48 -5.67
CA GLY A 19 -1.56 -8.16 -4.63
C GLY A 19 -0.18 -7.54 -4.43
N TRP A 20 0.53 -7.23 -5.52
CA TRP A 20 1.83 -6.56 -5.45
C TRP A 20 1.73 -5.16 -4.85
N ALA A 21 0.76 -4.35 -5.28
CA ALA A 21 0.55 -3.01 -4.73
C ALA A 21 0.21 -3.05 -3.23
N ALA A 22 -0.72 -3.92 -2.83
CA ALA A 22 -1.11 -4.10 -1.43
C ALA A 22 0.09 -4.53 -0.56
N PHE A 23 0.90 -5.48 -1.04
CA PHE A 23 2.10 -5.93 -0.34
C PHE A 23 3.10 -4.79 -0.08
N ASN A 24 3.36 -3.95 -1.09
CA ASN A 24 4.29 -2.83 -0.95
C ASN A 24 3.77 -1.76 0.03
N ILE A 25 2.48 -1.41 -0.05
CA ILE A 25 1.86 -0.43 0.87
C ILE A 25 1.91 -0.95 2.31
N ILE A 26 1.51 -2.20 2.53
CA ILE A 26 1.54 -2.82 3.87
C ILE A 26 2.97 -2.91 4.38
N SER A 27 3.92 -3.31 3.55
CA SER A 27 5.34 -3.40 3.94
C SER A 27 5.90 -2.04 4.35
N ALA A 28 5.59 -0.97 3.61
CA ALA A 28 5.99 0.39 3.98
C ALA A 28 5.33 0.86 5.27
N ALA A 29 4.05 0.51 5.48
CA ALA A 29 3.31 0.83 6.70
C ALA A 29 3.90 0.11 7.93
N LEU A 30 4.19 -1.19 7.80
CA LEU A 30 4.78 -1.98 8.89
C LEU A 30 6.21 -1.55 9.23
N LYS A 31 6.99 -1.10 8.25
CA LYS A 31 8.33 -0.54 8.48
C LYS A 31 8.31 0.85 9.13
N GLY A 32 7.13 1.45 9.31
CA GLY A 32 6.99 2.83 9.79
C GLY A 32 7.49 3.88 8.79
N GLU A 33 7.82 3.46 7.56
CA GLU A 33 8.30 4.33 6.48
C GLU A 33 7.15 5.02 5.76
N ALA A 34 5.95 4.42 5.79
CA ALA A 34 4.74 5.09 5.32
C ALA A 34 4.34 6.18 6.31
N SER A 35 4.94 7.35 6.14
CA SER A 35 4.47 8.62 6.68
C SER A 35 3.15 8.99 6.01
N LEU A 36 2.09 8.23 6.26
CA LEU A 36 0.73 8.52 5.76
C LEU A 36 0.22 9.88 6.31
N PHE A 37 0.80 10.30 7.43
CA PHE A 37 0.86 11.67 7.91
C PHE A 37 2.35 12.00 7.99
N GLY A 38 2.79 13.16 7.51
CA GLY A 38 4.21 13.58 7.44
C GLY A 38 5.02 13.33 8.72
N THR A 39 6.34 13.63 8.72
CA THR A 39 7.17 13.67 9.96
C THR A 39 6.52 14.49 11.08
N ARG A 40 5.64 15.42 10.70
CA ARG A 40 4.60 15.99 11.55
C ARG A 40 3.42 15.03 11.61
N GLY A 41 3.37 14.20 12.66
CA GLY A 41 2.10 13.58 13.06
C GLY A 41 0.99 14.64 13.17
N ASN A 42 -0.23 14.19 13.40
CA ASN A 42 -1.46 14.96 13.63
C ASN A 42 -1.43 16.13 14.65
N ASN A 43 -0.26 16.62 15.07
CA ASN A 43 -0.04 17.87 15.77
C ASN A 43 0.27 19.02 14.79
N PRO A 44 -0.69 19.92 14.50
CA PRO A 44 -0.45 21.12 13.70
C PRO A 44 0.46 22.16 14.37
N LEU A 45 0.90 21.91 15.61
CA LEU A 45 1.68 22.82 16.45
C LEU A 45 2.99 22.18 16.93
N ASP A 46 3.66 21.38 16.09
CA ASP A 46 4.99 20.85 16.42
C ASP A 46 5.99 22.00 16.63
N LEU A 47 6.07 22.47 17.88
CA LEU A 47 6.93 23.53 18.38
C LEU A 47 8.29 22.98 18.82
N SER A 48 8.62 21.73 18.47
CA SER A 48 9.93 21.13 18.69
C SER A 48 10.93 21.62 17.64
N GLY A 49 11.15 22.93 17.60
CA GLY A 49 12.01 23.62 16.65
C GLY A 49 12.79 24.77 17.25
N LYS A 50 12.96 24.81 18.59
CA LYS A 50 13.91 25.71 19.25
C LYS A 50 14.61 25.02 20.41
N LYS A 51 15.77 24.43 20.13
CA LYS A 51 16.90 24.42 21.05
C LYS A 51 17.96 25.35 20.50
#